data_AF-A0A7S9Z0C3-F1
#
_entry.id   AF-A0A7S9Z0C3-F1
#
_cell.length_a   1.000
_cell.length_b   1.000
_cell.length_c   1.000
_cell.angle_alpha   90.00
_cell.angle_beta   90.00
_cell.angle_gamma   90.00
#
_symmetry.space_group_name_H-M   'P 1'
#
loop_
_entity.id
_entity.type
_entity.pdbx_description
1 polymer ?
#
loop_
_entity_poly.entity_id
_entity_poly.type
_entity_poly.pdbx_seq_one_letter_code
_entity_poly.pdbx_strand_id
1 'polypeptide(L)'
;MDEAHQPLLCFCAEQDSGQPRPLTLAEMDRLVAHTAPIADAGRGGGDAASIFYTGGTTGRAKGVIMTHVNHVVNGLALWAGLGIDTSRARFLHVAPMFHVADALFVHSMTLVGGCHAIILRFDPAETMRAIERHRITDVIRCRR
;
A
#
# COMPACT_ATOMS: atom_id res chain seq x y z
N MET A 1 25.19 -12.25 -14.01
CA MET A 1 24.68 -11.93 -12.66
C MET A 1 23.71 -10.78 -12.87
N ASP A 2 22.48 -11.14 -13.26
CA ASP A 2 21.55 -10.25 -13.93
C ASP A 2 20.77 -9.43 -12.90
N GLU A 3 20.78 -8.11 -13.06
CA GLU A 3 20.36 -7.08 -12.11
C GLU A 3 18.83 -6.91 -12.12
N ALA A 4 18.11 -8.03 -12.26
CA ALA A 4 16.66 -8.12 -12.34
C ALA A 4 16.00 -8.20 -10.95
N HIS A 5 16.50 -7.44 -9.97
CA HIS A 5 15.74 -7.21 -8.75
C HIS A 5 14.56 -6.30 -9.09
N GLN A 6 13.40 -6.91 -9.31
CA GLN A 6 12.14 -6.18 -9.41
C GLN A 6 12.02 -5.22 -8.22
N PRO A 7 11.55 -3.98 -8.45
CA PRO A 7 11.48 -2.99 -7.38
C PRO A 7 10.50 -3.46 -6.30
N LEU A 8 11.02 -3.63 -5.08
CA LEU A 8 10.29 -4.06 -3.87
C LEU A 8 9.23 -3.02 -3.41
N LEU A 9 9.30 -1.80 -3.93
CA LEU A 9 8.38 -0.70 -3.63
C LEU A 9 8.54 0.39 -4.70
N CYS A 10 7.72 0.40 -5.75
CA CYS A 10 7.73 1.46 -6.77
C CYS A 10 6.56 2.42 -6.53
N PHE A 11 6.82 3.54 -5.85
CA PHE A 11 5.84 4.62 -5.67
C PHE A 11 5.70 5.42 -6.97
N CYS A 12 4.60 5.22 -7.69
CA CYS A 12 4.16 6.18 -8.70
C CYS A 12 3.11 7.05 -8.04
N ALA A 13 3.23 8.38 -8.03
CA ALA A 13 2.15 9.28 -7.65
C ALA A 13 1.76 10.14 -8.84
N GLU A 14 0.68 9.78 -9.54
CA GLU A 14 0.12 10.66 -10.55
C GLU A 14 -0.77 11.71 -9.87
N GLN A 15 -0.25 12.95 -9.81
CA GLN A 15 -0.92 14.19 -10.25
C GLN A 15 -0.12 15.44 -9.79
N ASP A 16 0.36 16.21 -10.78
CA ASP A 16 0.77 17.64 -10.74
C ASP A 16 2.16 18.08 -10.18
N SER A 17 3.16 17.20 -10.01
CA SER A 17 4.49 17.61 -9.48
C SER A 17 5.73 17.16 -10.27
N GLY A 18 5.56 16.75 -11.53
CA GLY A 18 6.61 16.14 -12.35
C GLY A 18 6.33 14.65 -12.56
N GLN A 19 7.00 14.04 -13.54
CA GLN A 19 6.73 12.62 -13.84
C GLN A 19 7.09 11.77 -12.60
N PRO A 20 6.11 11.13 -11.95
CA PRO A 20 6.42 10.20 -10.87
C PRO A 20 7.19 9.04 -11.48
N ARG A 21 8.42 8.84 -11.03
CA ARG A 21 9.22 7.69 -11.40
C ARG A 21 9.23 6.70 -10.24
N PRO A 22 9.26 5.40 -10.53
CA PRO A 22 9.55 4.36 -9.54
C PRO A 22 10.73 4.79 -8.65
N LEU A 23 10.54 4.80 -7.33
CA LEU A 23 11.66 4.75 -6.39
C LEU A 23 12.14 3.30 -6.32
N THR A 24 13.45 3.12 -6.41
CA THR A 24 14.09 1.82 -6.17
C THR A 24 14.41 1.66 -4.69
N LEU A 25 14.68 0.43 -4.25
CA LEU A 25 15.13 0.19 -2.87
C LEU A 25 16.44 0.95 -2.58
N ALA A 26 17.37 0.98 -3.53
CA ALA A 26 18.61 1.76 -3.41
C ALA A 26 18.38 3.27 -3.30
N GLU A 27 17.25 3.79 -3.82
CA GLU A 27 16.87 5.19 -3.64
C GLU A 27 16.24 5.43 -2.28
N MET A 28 15.41 4.49 -1.80
CA MET A 28 14.90 4.53 -0.44
C MET A 28 16.06 4.50 0.57
N ASP A 29 17.03 3.59 0.39
CA ASP A 29 18.21 3.48 1.24
C ASP A 29 19.03 4.77 1.23
N ARG A 30 19.17 5.40 0.05
CA ARG A 30 19.79 6.74 -0.03
C ARG A 30 19.02 7.76 0.78
N LEU A 31 17.69 7.85 0.65
CA LEU A 31 16.89 8.81 1.44
C LEU A 31 17.03 8.58 2.95
N VAL A 32 17.00 7.32 3.38
CA VAL A 32 17.20 6.92 4.78
C VAL A 32 18.59 7.31 5.27
N ALA A 33 19.64 7.07 4.46
CA ALA A 33 21.02 7.40 4.82
C ALA A 33 21.29 8.90 4.99
N HIS A 34 20.49 9.78 4.38
CA HIS A 34 20.59 11.24 4.55
C HIS A 34 19.79 11.78 5.75
N THR A 35 19.17 10.89 6.54
CA THR A 35 18.34 11.27 7.68
C THR A 35 18.98 10.78 8.98
N ALA A 36 18.97 11.62 10.03
CA ALA A 36 19.44 11.21 11.34
C ALA A 36 18.55 10.07 11.90
N PRO A 37 19.12 8.94 12.36
CA PRO A 37 18.33 7.87 12.94
C PRO A 37 17.51 8.35 14.14
N ILE A 38 16.26 7.92 14.20
CA ILE A 38 15.40 8.10 15.38
C ILE A 38 15.44 6.84 16.24
N ALA A 39 15.20 6.99 17.55
CA ALA A 39 15.08 5.84 18.43
C ALA A 39 13.87 4.99 18.02
N ASP A 40 14.08 3.68 17.92
CA ASP A 40 12.97 2.74 17.70
C ASP A 40 12.06 2.75 18.93
N ALA A 41 10.76 2.93 18.68
CA ALA A 41 9.75 2.89 19.73
C ALA A 41 9.48 1.46 20.25
N GLY A 42 10.07 0.43 19.63
CA GLY A 42 9.97 -0.97 20.04
C GLY A 42 8.55 -1.52 19.96
N ARG A 43 7.73 -0.97 19.05
CA ARG A 43 6.31 -1.33 18.92
C ARG A 43 6.14 -2.54 18.02
N GLY A 44 5.24 -3.43 18.41
CA GLY A 44 4.92 -4.60 17.60
C GLY A 44 3.90 -5.51 18.23
N GLY A 45 3.62 -6.64 17.57
CA GLY A 45 2.74 -7.65 18.14
C GLY A 45 1.32 -7.12 18.41
N GLY A 46 0.94 -7.14 19.69
CA GLY A 46 -0.36 -6.67 20.20
C GLY A 46 -0.48 -5.15 20.38
N ASP A 47 0.59 -4.39 20.14
CA ASP A 47 0.53 -2.92 20.23
C ASP A 47 -0.40 -2.35 19.15
N ALA A 48 -1.05 -1.23 19.47
CA ALA A 48 -1.89 -0.50 18.53
C ALA A 48 -1.05 0.08 17.39
N ALA A 49 -1.46 -0.22 16.15
CA ALA A 49 -0.81 0.24 14.92
C ALA A 49 -1.64 1.32 14.19
N SER A 50 -2.97 1.21 14.20
CA SER A 50 -3.85 2.18 13.54
C SER A 50 -5.25 2.22 14.15
N ILE A 51 -6.01 3.28 13.85
CA ILE A 51 -7.42 3.42 14.24
C ILE A 51 -8.24 3.71 12.98
N PHE A 52 -9.23 2.87 12.69
CA PHE A 52 -10.20 3.10 11.60
C PHE A 52 -11.56 3.47 12.17
N TYR A 53 -12.29 4.34 11.48
CA TYR A 53 -13.64 4.73 11.88
C TYR A 53 -14.71 4.03 11.03
N THR A 54 -15.76 3.54 11.68
CA THR A 54 -16.92 2.98 10.98
C THR A 54 -17.78 4.09 10.36
N GLY A 55 -18.47 3.78 9.26
CA GLY A 55 -19.25 4.76 8.47
C GLY A 55 -20.44 5.43 9.19
N GLY A 56 -20.81 4.99 10.40
CA GLY A 56 -21.78 5.69 11.25
C GLY A 56 -23.21 5.79 10.69
N THR A 57 -23.65 4.90 9.80
CA THR A 57 -25.00 4.98 9.20
C THR A 57 -26.14 4.74 10.19
N THR A 58 -25.86 4.10 11.33
CA THR A 58 -26.84 3.77 12.38
C THR A 58 -26.57 4.48 13.71
N GLY A 59 -25.67 5.48 13.74
CA GLY A 59 -25.29 6.21 14.95
C GLY A 59 -23.91 6.85 14.86
N ARG A 60 -23.28 7.16 16.00
CA ARG A 60 -21.94 7.76 16.01
C ARG A 60 -20.89 6.78 15.46
N ALA A 61 -19.98 7.27 14.62
CA ALA A 61 -18.84 6.50 14.15
C ALA A 61 -18.03 5.95 15.33
N LYS A 62 -17.64 4.68 15.25
CA LYS A 62 -16.85 4.00 16.28
C LYS A 62 -15.41 3.86 15.79
N GLY A 63 -14.44 4.18 16.64
CA GLY A 63 -13.03 3.91 16.39
C GLY A 63 -12.71 2.45 16.66
N VAL A 64 -12.11 1.78 15.68
CA VAL A 64 -11.65 0.40 15.74
C VAL A 64 -10.14 0.42 15.79
N ILE A 65 -9.58 -0.01 16.92
CA ILE A 65 -8.14 -0.13 17.11
C ILE A 65 -7.67 -1.40 16.40
N MET A 66 -6.67 -1.27 15.54
CA MET A 66 -5.98 -2.39 14.91
C MET A 66 -4.57 -2.51 15.46
N THR A 67 -4.18 -3.74 15.83
CA THR A 67 -2.81 -4.04 16.25
C THR A 67 -1.92 -4.39 15.07
N HIS A 68 -0.61 -4.42 15.28
CA HIS A 68 0.35 -4.90 14.27
C HIS A 68 0.02 -6.33 13.81
N VAL A 69 -0.29 -7.24 14.76
CA VAL A 69 -0.68 -8.62 14.44
C VAL A 69 -1.98 -8.68 13.63
N ASN A 70 -2.94 -7.77 13.87
CA ASN A 70 -4.15 -7.76 13.06
C ASN A 70 -3.84 -7.48 11.59
N HIS A 71 -2.94 -6.53 11.30
CA HIS A 71 -2.53 -6.23 9.93
C HIS A 71 -1.79 -7.38 9.27
N VAL A 72 -0.87 -8.03 9.99
CA VAL A 72 -0.13 -9.19 9.48
C VAL A 72 -1.05 -10.36 9.16
N VAL A 73 -1.89 -10.75 10.13
CA VAL A 73 -2.83 -11.87 9.96
C VAL A 73 -3.83 -11.59 8.85
N ASN A 74 -4.37 -10.36 8.79
CA ASN A 74 -5.28 -10.00 7.71
C ASN A 74 -4.60 -9.99 6.34
N GLY A 75 -3.38 -9.48 6.24
CA GLY A 75 -2.60 -9.51 5.01
C GLY A 75 -2.43 -10.94 4.49
N LEU A 76 -1.97 -11.85 5.35
CA LEU A 76 -1.82 -13.27 5.00
C LEU A 76 -3.16 -13.93 4.59
N ALA A 77 -4.24 -13.63 5.31
CA ALA A 77 -5.57 -14.15 4.98
C ALA A 77 -6.07 -13.65 3.62
N LEU A 78 -5.79 -12.38 3.29
CA LEU A 78 -6.14 -11.78 2.00
C LEU A 78 -5.46 -12.51 0.85
N TRP A 79 -4.16 -12.80 0.98
CA TRP A 79 -3.39 -13.56 -0.01
C TRP A 79 -3.97 -14.95 -0.23
N ALA A 80 -4.22 -15.69 0.85
CA ALA A 80 -4.80 -17.02 0.78
C ALA A 80 -6.22 -17.02 0.20
N GLY A 81 -7.03 -16.01 0.51
CA GLY A 81 -8.43 -15.92 0.09
C GLY A 81 -8.64 -15.41 -1.33
N LEU A 82 -7.80 -14.49 -1.81
CA LEU A 82 -7.92 -13.88 -3.15
C LEU A 82 -7.07 -14.56 -4.21
N GLY A 83 -6.12 -15.43 -3.82
CA GLY A 83 -5.26 -16.15 -4.77
C GLY A 83 -4.33 -15.23 -5.56
N ILE A 84 -3.92 -14.11 -4.98
CA ILE A 84 -3.08 -13.13 -5.67
C ILE A 84 -1.67 -13.72 -5.85
N ASP A 85 -1.14 -13.60 -7.07
CA ASP A 85 0.21 -14.05 -7.41
C ASP A 85 1.27 -13.09 -6.85
N THR A 86 1.88 -13.48 -5.74
CA THR A 86 2.91 -12.71 -5.04
C THR A 86 4.21 -12.55 -5.85
N SER A 87 4.47 -13.41 -6.84
CA SER A 87 5.71 -13.36 -7.65
C SER A 87 5.79 -12.14 -8.57
N ARG A 88 4.66 -11.45 -8.77
CA ARG A 88 4.53 -10.31 -9.68
C ARG A 88 3.61 -9.21 -9.13
N ALA A 89 3.33 -9.23 -7.83
CA ALA A 89 2.29 -8.41 -7.21
C ALA A 89 2.58 -6.91 -7.41
N ARG A 90 1.66 -6.23 -8.10
CA ARG A 90 1.67 -4.79 -8.38
C ARG A 90 0.28 -4.25 -8.12
N PHE A 91 0.12 -3.56 -6.99
CA PHE A 91 -1.19 -3.05 -6.56
C PHE A 91 -1.30 -1.57 -6.88
N LEU A 92 -2.45 -1.16 -7.41
CA LEU A 92 -2.79 0.24 -7.62
C LEU A 92 -3.69 0.75 -6.48
N HIS A 93 -3.14 1.62 -5.64
CA HIS A 93 -3.87 2.40 -4.64
C HIS A 93 -4.57 3.56 -5.32
N VAL A 94 -5.86 3.37 -5.60
CA VAL A 94 -6.75 4.41 -6.14
C VAL A 94 -7.92 4.70 -5.21
N ALA A 95 -8.21 3.79 -4.29
CA ALA A 95 -9.15 4.04 -3.21
C ALA A 95 -8.43 4.78 -2.07
N PRO A 96 -9.15 5.58 -1.26
CA PRO A 96 -8.49 6.33 -0.19
C PRO A 96 -7.92 5.40 0.89
N MET A 97 -6.63 5.49 1.17
CA MET A 97 -5.89 4.62 2.13
C MET A 97 -6.35 4.79 3.59
N PHE A 98 -7.14 5.80 3.93
CA PHE A 98 -7.76 5.90 5.24
C PHE A 98 -9.01 5.00 5.38
N HIS A 99 -9.50 4.43 4.28
CA HIS A 99 -10.50 3.36 4.30
C HIS A 99 -9.80 2.01 4.40
N VAL A 100 -10.32 1.14 5.27
CA VAL A 100 -9.76 -0.20 5.51
C VAL A 100 -9.62 -1.01 4.21
N ALA A 101 -10.52 -0.85 3.24
CA ALA A 101 -10.48 -1.60 1.99
C ALA A 101 -9.17 -1.43 1.20
N ASP A 102 -8.57 -0.25 1.21
CA ASP A 102 -7.28 0.01 0.53
C ASP A 102 -6.09 -0.14 1.50
N ALA A 103 -6.26 0.31 2.75
CA ALA A 103 -5.24 0.21 3.79
C ALA A 103 -4.74 -1.22 4.02
N LEU A 104 -5.64 -2.22 3.90
CA LEU A 104 -5.26 -3.62 4.05
C LEU A 104 -4.28 -4.08 2.96
N PHE A 105 -4.43 -3.59 1.73
CA PHE A 105 -3.50 -3.91 0.65
C PHE A 105 -2.14 -3.22 0.82
N VAL A 106 -2.08 -2.08 1.54
CA VAL A 106 -0.80 -1.47 1.90
C VAL A 106 0.02 -2.47 2.72
N HIS A 107 -0.55 -3.00 3.79
CA HIS A 107 0.15 -3.96 4.63
C HIS A 107 0.40 -5.29 3.92
N SER A 108 -0.58 -5.81 3.18
CA SER A 108 -0.45 -7.10 2.50
C SER A 108 0.66 -7.09 1.44
N MET A 109 0.72 -6.04 0.62
CA MET A 109 1.72 -5.89 -0.44
C MET A 109 3.12 -5.69 0.14
N THR A 110 3.25 -4.89 1.21
CA THR A 110 4.54 -4.72 1.90
C THR A 110 5.06 -6.05 2.48
N LEU A 111 4.19 -6.91 3.03
CA LEU A 111 4.59 -8.21 3.59
C LEU A 111 5.23 -9.16 2.55
N VAL A 112 4.84 -9.03 1.27
CA VAL A 112 5.34 -9.89 0.19
C VAL A 112 6.42 -9.19 -0.66
N GLY A 113 6.82 -7.97 -0.29
CA GLY A 113 7.73 -7.15 -1.09
C GLY A 113 7.16 -6.71 -2.43
N GLY A 114 5.84 -6.55 -2.50
CA GLY A 114 5.11 -6.18 -3.70
C GLY A 114 5.18 -4.70 -4.04
N CYS A 115 4.86 -4.36 -5.29
CA CYS A 115 4.94 -3.00 -5.79
C CYS A 115 3.65 -2.20 -5.53
N HIS A 116 3.80 -0.93 -5.10
CA HIS A 116 2.70 -0.03 -4.75
C HIS A 116 2.60 1.17 -5.71
N ALA A 117 1.73 1.11 -6.71
CA ALA A 117 1.40 2.29 -7.52
C ALA A 117 0.29 3.10 -6.83
N ILE A 118 0.35 4.43 -6.89
CA ILE A 118 -0.60 5.30 -6.19
C ILE A 118 -1.11 6.38 -7.15
N ILE A 119 -2.43 6.58 -7.17
CA ILE A 119 -3.02 7.75 -7.80
C ILE A 119 -3.85 8.50 -6.77
N LEU A 120 -3.62 9.81 -6.65
CA LEU A 120 -4.16 10.60 -5.55
C LEU A 120 -5.69 10.73 -5.61
N ARG A 121 -6.24 10.68 -6.83
CA ARG A 121 -7.68 10.73 -7.09
C ARG A 121 -8.00 9.79 -8.21
N PHE A 122 -9.15 9.13 -8.10
CA PHE A 122 -9.67 8.33 -9.19
C PHE A 122 -10.04 9.23 -10.38
N ASP A 123 -9.35 9.03 -11.48
CA ASP A 123 -9.77 9.40 -12.82
C ASP A 123 -9.78 8.12 -13.69
N PRO A 124 -10.87 7.79 -14.40
CA PRO A 124 -10.94 6.54 -15.17
C PRO A 124 -9.83 6.42 -16.21
N ALA A 125 -9.54 7.49 -16.94
CA ALA A 125 -8.58 7.45 -18.03
C ALA A 125 -7.15 7.31 -17.48
N GLU A 126 -6.83 8.03 -16.41
CA GLU A 126 -5.54 7.93 -15.72
C GLU A 126 -5.36 6.57 -15.06
N THR A 127 -6.39 6.04 -14.39
CA THR A 127 -6.35 4.69 -13.79
C THR A 127 -6.03 3.65 -14.86
N MET A 128 -6.68 3.71 -16.03
CA MET A 128 -6.42 2.76 -17.12
C MET A 128 -5.00 2.92 -17.69
N ARG A 129 -4.52 4.16 -17.86
CA ARG A 129 -3.14 4.42 -18.28
C ARG A 129 -2.11 3.90 -17.28
N ALA A 130 -2.35 4.09 -15.99
CA ALA A 130 -1.49 3.60 -14.92
C ALA A 130 -1.45 2.06 -14.91
N ILE A 131 -2.60 1.41 -15.07
CA ILE A 131 -2.70 -0.05 -15.19
C ILE A 131 -1.83 -0.58 -16.32
N GLU A 132 -1.95 0.00 -17.51
CA GLU A 132 -1.18 -0.41 -18.69
C GLU A 132 0.32 -0.12 -18.53
N ARG A 133 0.67 1.11 -18.16
CA ARG A 133 2.05 1.59 -18.05
C ARG A 133 2.84 0.83 -17.00
N HIS A 134 2.23 0.59 -15.83
CA HIS A 134 2.91 -0.01 -14.68
C HIS A 134 2.68 -1.51 -14.53
N ARG A 135 1.92 -2.12 -15.46
CA ARG A 135 1.58 -3.56 -15.45
C ARG A 135 0.94 -3.97 -14.13
N ILE A 136 -0.03 -3.18 -13.67
CA ILE A 136 -0.76 -3.43 -12.43
C ILE A 136 -1.45 -4.79 -12.51
N THR A 137 -1.31 -5.59 -11.46
CA THR A 137 -1.95 -6.91 -11.35
C THR A 137 -3.30 -6.81 -10.64
N ASP A 138 -3.40 -5.93 -9.65
CA ASP A 138 -4.55 -5.85 -8.76
C ASP A 138 -4.89 -4.39 -8.43
N VAL A 139 -6.19 -4.09 -8.35
CA VAL A 139 -6.69 -2.76 -7.99
C VAL A 139 -8.02 -2.92 -7.28
N ILE A 140 -8.24 -2.12 -6.23
CA ILE A 140 -9.55 -2.01 -5.59
C ILE A 140 -10.12 -0.61 -5.80
N ARG A 141 -11.41 -0.56 -6.14
CA ARG A 141 -12.17 0.69 -6.18
C ARG A 141 -13.30 0.60 -5.18
N CYS A 142 -13.34 1.54 -4.24
CA CYS A 142 -14.52 1.72 -3.40
C CYS A 142 -15.61 2.38 -4.24
N ARG A 143 -16.77 1.73 -4.38
CA ARG A 143 -17.97 2.41 -4.90
C ARG A 143 -18.42 3.43 -3.85
N ARG A 144 -18.55 4.69 -4.25
CA ARG A 144 -19.68 5.48 -3.75
C ARG A 144 -20.86 5.18 -4.66
#